data_AF-A0A2R5L1J7-F1
#
_entry.id   AF-A0A2R5L1J7-F1
#
_cell.length_a   1.000
_cell.length_b   1.000
_cell.length_c   1.000
_cell.angle_alpha   90.00
_cell.angle_beta   90.00
_cell.angle_gamma   90.00
#
_symmetry.space_group_name_H-M   'P 1'
#
loop_
_entity.id
_entity.type
_entity.pdbx_description
1 polymer ?
#
loop_
_entity_poly.entity_id
_entity_poly.type
_entity_poly.pdbx_seq_one_letter_code
_entity_poly.pdbx_strand_id
1 'polypeptide(L)'
;DQMVKDAGLSCKFIISKKPDGAPITERAIPLAIFQAEPSVRQHYLRRWLKDQSLCTFDLRQILDWDYYIERLSGTVQKIITIPAALQGCANPVPRVAHPDWLHKKVLERTDKFKQRR
;
A
#
# COMPACT_ATOMS: atom_id res chain seq x y z
N ASP A 1 5.05 -12.10 -27.98
CA ASP A 1 3.77 -11.45 -28.35
C ASP A 1 2.53 -12.36 -28.44
N GLN A 2 2.47 -13.52 -27.76
CA GLN A 2 1.22 -14.31 -27.72
C GLN A 2 0.33 -14.02 -26.49
N MET A 3 0.90 -13.52 -25.39
CA MET A 3 0.18 -13.44 -24.11
C MET A 3 -0.95 -12.38 -24.03
N VAL A 4 -1.01 -11.42 -24.97
CA VAL A 4 -1.97 -10.29 -24.93
C VAL A 4 -3.02 -10.39 -26.04
N LYS A 5 -3.14 -11.55 -26.69
CA LYS A 5 -4.04 -11.72 -27.85
C LYS A 5 -5.49 -11.97 -27.45
N ASP A 6 -5.72 -12.61 -26.31
CA ASP A 6 -7.05 -13.02 -25.87
C ASP A 6 -7.55 -12.20 -24.67
N ALA A 7 -8.86 -11.93 -24.66
CA ALA A 7 -9.51 -11.28 -23.52
C ALA A 7 -9.52 -12.21 -22.28
N GLY A 8 -9.57 -11.62 -21.09
CA GLY A 8 -9.63 -12.37 -19.83
C GLY A 8 -8.28 -12.76 -19.22
N LEU A 9 -7.19 -12.15 -19.69
CA LEU A 9 -5.86 -12.35 -19.10
C LEU A 9 -5.86 -11.97 -17.61
N SER A 10 -5.47 -12.91 -16.75
CA SER A 10 -5.27 -12.66 -15.33
C SER A 10 -3.94 -11.92 -15.10
N CYS A 11 -4.02 -10.60 -14.98
CA CYS A 11 -2.87 -9.74 -14.67
C CYS A 11 -2.55 -9.80 -13.18
N LYS A 12 -1.67 -10.72 -12.79
CA LYS A 12 -1.14 -10.83 -11.42
C LYS A 12 0.10 -9.95 -11.27
N PHE A 13 0.05 -8.93 -10.40
CA PHE A 13 1.13 -7.96 -10.23
C PHE A 13 1.35 -7.57 -8.76
N ILE A 14 2.50 -6.96 -8.50
CA ILE A 14 2.85 -6.26 -7.27
C ILE A 14 3.13 -4.78 -7.56
N ILE A 15 3.09 -3.94 -6.53
CA ILE A 15 3.50 -2.53 -6.63
C ILE A 15 4.93 -2.40 -6.10
N SER A 16 5.82 -1.88 -6.94
CA SER A 16 7.22 -1.63 -6.57
C SER A 16 7.41 -0.25 -5.97
N LYS A 17 8.37 -0.10 -5.05
CA LYS A 17 8.71 1.19 -4.44
C LYS A 17 9.26 2.19 -5.46
N LYS A 18 10.20 1.73 -6.30
CA LYS A 18 10.79 2.53 -7.38
C LYS A 18 9.96 2.43 -8.68
N PRO A 19 10.02 3.43 -9.56
CA PRO A 19 10.74 4.72 -9.41
C PRO A 19 10.05 5.66 -8.43
N ASP A 20 10.83 6.36 -7.60
CA ASP A 20 10.28 7.33 -6.64
C ASP A 20 9.51 8.45 -7.36
N GLY A 21 8.35 8.82 -6.84
CA GLY A 21 7.47 9.85 -7.42
C GLY A 21 6.66 9.40 -8.64
N ALA A 22 6.89 8.19 -9.17
CA ALA A 22 6.07 7.67 -10.27
C ALA A 22 4.66 7.27 -9.80
N PRO A 23 3.63 7.45 -10.63
CA PRO A 23 2.27 7.03 -10.29
C PRO A 23 2.20 5.51 -10.08
N ILE A 24 1.28 5.05 -9.22
CA ILE A 24 1.11 3.63 -8.88
C ILE A 24 0.92 2.75 -10.12
N THR A 25 0.23 3.27 -11.14
CA THR A 25 -0.02 2.58 -12.41
C THR A 25 1.25 2.25 -13.18
N GLU A 26 2.31 3.06 -13.04
CA GLU A 26 3.61 2.84 -13.68
C GLU A 26 4.54 1.93 -12.85
N ARG A 27 4.17 1.65 -11.60
CA ARG A 27 4.95 0.83 -10.65
C ARG A 27 4.43 -0.61 -10.53
N ALA A 28 3.51 -1.02 -11.40
CA ALA A 28 3.00 -2.37 -11.43
C ALA A 28 3.99 -3.33 -12.08
N ILE A 29 4.46 -4.34 -11.34
CA ILE A 29 5.39 -5.37 -11.82
C ILE A 29 4.67 -6.72 -11.90
N PRO A 30 4.70 -7.42 -13.04
CA PRO A 30 4.07 -8.74 -13.17
C PRO A 30 4.78 -9.76 -12.28
N LEU A 31 4.01 -10.55 -11.52
CA LEU A 31 4.54 -11.57 -10.61
C LEU A 31 5.39 -12.64 -11.32
N ALA A 32 5.09 -12.90 -12.60
CA ALA A 32 5.82 -13.87 -13.42
C ALA A 32 7.33 -13.58 -13.53
N ILE A 33 7.77 -12.32 -13.37
CA ILE A 33 9.20 -11.99 -13.47
C ILE A 33 10.05 -12.66 -12.40
N PHE A 34 9.49 -12.93 -11.23
CA PHE A 34 10.20 -13.56 -10.12
C PHE A 34 10.42 -15.07 -10.32
N GLN A 35 9.71 -15.67 -11.29
CA GLN A 35 9.90 -17.06 -11.72
C GLN A 35 10.77 -17.18 -12.98
N ALA A 36 11.09 -16.06 -13.64
CA ALA A 36 11.90 -16.05 -14.85
C ALA A 36 13.39 -16.31 -14.55
N GLU A 37 14.12 -16.72 -15.59
CA GLU A 37 15.57 -16.88 -15.59
C GLU A 37 16.29 -15.63 -15.02
N PRO A 38 17.40 -15.79 -14.28
CA PRO A 38 18.08 -14.69 -13.63
C PRO A 38 18.42 -13.53 -14.56
N SER A 39 18.97 -13.80 -15.75
CA SER A 39 19.34 -12.76 -16.72
C SER A 39 18.13 -11.93 -17.19
N VAL A 40 17.00 -12.61 -17.47
CA VAL A 40 15.73 -12.00 -17.87
C VAL A 40 15.18 -11.15 -16.73
N ARG A 41 15.12 -11.71 -15.52
CA ARG A 41 14.66 -11.01 -14.32
C ARG A 41 15.46 -9.74 -14.04
N GLN A 42 16.79 -9.83 -14.10
CA GLN A 42 17.68 -8.70 -13.85
C GLN A 42 17.49 -7.60 -14.89
N HIS A 43 17.43 -7.96 -16.18
CA HIS A 43 17.22 -7.01 -17.27
C HIS A 43 15.92 -6.22 -17.10
N TYR A 44 14.80 -6.91 -16.91
CA TYR A 44 13.50 -6.25 -16.80
C TYR A 44 13.31 -5.49 -15.49
N LEU A 45 13.79 -6.01 -14.35
CA LEU A 45 13.69 -5.28 -13.09
C LEU A 45 14.49 -3.99 -13.10
N ARG A 46 15.73 -3.98 -13.63
CA ARG A 46 16.51 -2.72 -13.79
C ARG A 46 15.77 -1.70 -14.68
N ARG A 47 15.15 -2.18 -15.75
CA ARG A 47 14.37 -1.34 -16.67
C ARG A 47 13.12 -0.76 -16.02
N TRP A 48 12.29 -1.58 -15.37
CA TRP A 48 11.03 -1.14 -14.77
C TRP A 48 11.22 -0.29 -13.52
N LEU A 49 12.22 -0.62 -12.70
CA LEU A 49 12.57 0.14 -11.49
C LEU A 49 13.36 1.41 -11.81
N LYS A 50 13.74 1.63 -13.07
CA LYS A 50 14.62 2.71 -13.54
C LYS A 50 15.91 2.81 -12.72
N ASP A 51 16.48 1.66 -12.37
CA ASP A 51 17.67 1.55 -11.51
C ASP A 51 18.68 0.56 -12.11
N GLN A 52 19.68 1.09 -12.82
CA GLN A 52 20.75 0.29 -13.42
C GLN A 52 21.79 -0.20 -12.40
N SER A 53 21.85 0.43 -11.23
CA SER A 53 22.77 0.08 -10.15
C SER A 53 22.27 -1.09 -9.28
N LEU A 54 21.07 -1.60 -9.56
CA LEU A 54 20.46 -2.66 -8.78
C LEU A 54 21.29 -3.95 -8.85
N CYS A 55 21.83 -4.35 -7.69
CA CYS A 55 22.62 -5.56 -7.50
C CYS A 55 21.83 -6.68 -6.79
N THR A 56 20.73 -6.33 -6.11
CA THR A 56 19.89 -7.29 -5.38
C THR A 56 18.48 -7.30 -5.96
N PHE A 57 17.91 -8.50 -6.10
CA PHE A 57 16.60 -8.71 -6.73
C PHE A 57 15.65 -9.44 -5.78
N ASP A 58 15.85 -9.25 -4.47
CA ASP A 58 14.93 -9.75 -3.45
C ASP A 58 13.61 -8.98 -3.54
N LEU A 59 12.51 -9.73 -3.62
CA LEU A 59 11.16 -9.20 -3.69
C LEU A 59 10.89 -8.20 -2.56
N ARG A 60 11.37 -8.47 -1.34
CA ARG A 60 11.13 -7.61 -0.17
C ARG A 60 11.73 -6.21 -0.34
N GLN A 61 12.81 -6.07 -1.12
CA GLN A 61 13.47 -4.79 -1.40
C GLN A 61 12.79 -4.02 -2.54
N ILE A 62 12.04 -4.74 -3.38
CA ILE A 62 11.36 -4.17 -4.55
C ILE A 62 9.98 -3.64 -4.16
N LEU A 63 9.28 -4.30 -3.22
CA LEU A 63 7.93 -3.95 -2.80
C LEU A 63 7.82 -2.54 -2.21
N ASP A 64 6.74 -1.83 -2.57
CA ASP A 64 6.31 -0.62 -1.88
C ASP A 64 5.56 -0.97 -0.60
N TRP A 65 6.27 -1.15 0.50
CA TRP A 65 5.66 -1.46 1.79
C TRP A 65 4.71 -0.37 2.27
N ASP A 66 5.00 0.90 1.99
CA ASP A 66 4.16 2.02 2.42
C ASP A 66 2.79 1.96 1.73
N TYR A 67 2.76 1.67 0.42
CA TYR A 67 1.52 1.42 -0.32
C TYR A 67 0.67 0.30 0.30
N TYR A 68 1.29 -0.84 0.62
CA TYR A 68 0.54 -1.97 1.18
C TYR A 68 0.09 -1.72 2.62
N ILE A 69 0.91 -1.04 3.43
CA ILE A 69 0.57 -0.64 4.80
C ILE A 69 -0.59 0.36 4.79
N GLU A 70 -0.60 1.35 3.89
CA GLU A 70 -1.68 2.33 3.77
C GLU A 70 -3.00 1.65 3.43
N ARG A 71 -3.00 0.75 2.43
CA ARG A 71 -4.21 0.01 2.04
C ARG A 71 -4.74 -0.88 3.16
N LEU A 72 -3.86 -1.60 3.84
CA LEU A 72 -4.24 -2.42 4.99
C LEU A 72 -4.81 -1.55 6.11
N SER A 73 -4.15 -0.43 6.43
CA SER A 73 -4.58 0.52 7.44
C SER A 73 -5.96 1.08 7.12
N GLY A 74 -6.23 1.44 5.86
CA GLY A 74 -7.55 1.88 5.43
C GLY A 74 -8.65 0.83 5.62
N THR A 75 -8.34 -0.46 5.38
CA THR A 75 -9.27 -1.57 5.66
C THR A 75 -9.50 -1.74 7.16
N VAL A 76 -8.43 -1.73 7.96
CA VAL A 76 -8.51 -1.82 9.44
C VAL A 76 -9.30 -0.65 10.02
N GLN A 77 -9.15 0.56 9.48
CA GLN A 77 -9.95 1.71 9.88
C GLN A 77 -11.44 1.48 9.63
N LYS A 78 -11.81 1.09 8.40
CA LYS A 78 -13.21 0.92 7.99
C LYS A 78 -13.93 -0.19 8.77
N ILE A 79 -13.23 -1.29 9.04
CA ILE A 79 -13.84 -2.48 9.66
C ILE A 79 -13.74 -2.46 11.18
N ILE A 80 -12.66 -1.91 11.74
CA ILE A 80 -12.33 -2.05 13.16
C ILE A 80 -12.34 -0.70 13.87
N THR A 81 -11.43 0.21 13.51
CA THR A 81 -11.14 1.37 14.37
C THR A 81 -12.23 2.44 14.30
N ILE A 82 -12.81 2.70 13.13
CA ILE A 82 -13.91 3.67 12.97
C ILE A 82 -15.19 3.17 13.68
N PRO A 83 -15.67 1.92 13.47
CA PRO A 83 -16.82 1.40 14.21
C PRO A 83 -16.63 1.45 15.73
N ALA A 84 -15.46 1.02 16.23
CA ALA A 84 -15.14 1.07 17.65
C ALA A 84 -15.28 2.49 18.22
N ALA A 85 -14.72 3.50 17.55
CA ALA A 85 -14.83 4.90 17.97
C ALA A 85 -16.27 5.43 17.93
N LEU A 86 -17.06 5.05 16.92
CA LEU A 86 -18.48 5.43 16.82
C LEU A 86 -19.32 4.81 17.95
N GLN A 87 -18.94 3.63 18.42
CA GLN A 87 -19.54 2.94 19.57
C GLN A 87 -19.01 3.43 20.93
N GLY A 88 -18.09 4.42 20.94
CA GLY A 88 -17.50 4.95 22.16
C GLY A 88 -16.43 4.05 22.79
N CYS A 89 -15.95 3.04 22.08
CA CYS A 89 -14.82 2.21 22.50
C CYS A 89 -13.49 2.89 22.15
N ALA A 90 -12.47 2.68 22.99
CA ALA A 90 -11.11 3.08 22.66
C ALA A 90 -10.60 2.33 21.42
N ASN A 91 -9.64 2.92 20.70
CA ASN A 91 -9.06 2.30 19.51
C ASN A 91 -8.38 0.96 19.86
N PRO A 92 -8.89 -0.19 19.38
CA PRO A 92 -8.32 -1.50 19.70
C PRO A 92 -7.02 -1.78 18.93
N VAL A 93 -6.69 -0.98 17.91
CA VAL A 93 -5.46 -1.12 17.11
C VAL A 93 -4.70 0.22 17.07
N PRO A 94 -3.95 0.57 18.13
CA PRO A 94 -3.27 1.88 18.24
C PRO A 94 -2.25 2.16 17.13
N ARG A 95 -1.69 1.11 16.52
CA ARG A 95 -0.78 1.22 15.36
C ARG A 95 -1.44 1.80 14.12
N VAL A 96 -2.77 1.74 14.04
CA VAL A 96 -3.57 2.32 12.97
C VAL A 96 -4.38 3.46 13.58
N ALA A 97 -3.87 4.68 13.44
CA ALA A 97 -4.54 5.87 13.92
C ALA A 97 -5.89 6.09 13.23
N HIS A 98 -6.81 6.79 13.89
CA HIS A 98 -8.03 7.26 13.24
C HIS A 98 -7.69 8.34 12.21
N PRO A 99 -8.53 8.51 11.17
CA PRO A 99 -8.48 9.69 10.33
C PRO A 99 -8.64 10.97 11.15
N ASP A 100 -8.00 12.07 10.72
CA ASP A 100 -7.98 13.34 11.46
C ASP A 100 -9.36 13.86 11.84
N TRP A 101 -10.33 13.75 10.93
CA TRP A 101 -11.71 14.18 11.18
C TRP A 101 -12.36 13.42 12.34
N LEU A 102 -12.06 12.13 12.48
CA LEU A 102 -12.60 11.29 13.54
C LEU A 102 -11.85 11.50 14.85
N HIS A 103 -10.52 11.65 14.77
CA HIS A 103 -9.69 11.93 15.94
C HIS A 103 -10.14 13.22 16.65
N LYS A 104 -10.36 14.30 15.89
CA LYS A 104 -10.90 15.58 16.42
C LYS A 104 -12.25 15.38 17.11
N LYS A 105 -13.18 14.65 16.49
CA LYS A 105 -14.51 14.37 17.04
C LYS A 105 -14.47 13.55 18.34
N VAL A 106 -13.54 12.62 18.45
CA VAL A 106 -13.32 11.83 19.68
C VAL A 106 -12.77 12.72 20.80
N LEU A 107 -11.81 13.60 20.48
CA LEU A 107 -11.27 14.56 21.44
C LEU A 107 -12.35 15.53 21.96
N GLU A 108 -13.16 16.12 21.07
CA GLU A 108 -14.25 17.02 21.45
C GLU A 108 -15.30 16.36 22.37
N ARG A 109 -15.55 15.04 22.21
CA ARG A 109 -16.46 14.29 23.07
C ARG A 109 -15.87 14.04 24.46
N THR A 110 -14.57 13.83 24.54
CA THR A 110 -13.84 13.50 25.77
C THR A 110 -13.33 14.74 26.51
N ASP A 111 -13.41 15.92 25.87
CA ASP A 111 -13.00 17.18 26.48
C ASP A 111 -13.91 17.55 27.68
N LYS A 112 -13.26 17.78 28.82
CA LYS A 112 -13.90 18.18 30.08
C LYS A 112 -14.31 19.66 30.07
N PHE A 113 -13.59 20.49 29.30
CA PHE A 113 -13.81 21.94 29.26
C PHE A 113 -14.51 22.32 27.96
N LYS A 114 -15.85 22.40 28.01
CA LYS A 114 -16.64 22.84 26.87
C LYS A 114 -16.83 24.34 26.92
N GLN A 115 -16.41 25.05 25.87
CA GLN A 115 -16.62 26.48 25.73
C GLN A 115 -18.14 26.74 25.64
N ARG A 116 -18.70 27.46 26.62
CA ARG A 116 -20.10 27.89 26.58
C ARG A 116 -20.26 28.96 25.50
N ARG A 117 -21.21 28.74 24.58
CA ARG A 117 -21.75 29.82 23.72
C ARG A 117 -22.71 30.69 24.52
#